data_AF-A0A6A5BGR9-F1
#
_entry.id   AF-A0A6A5BGR9-F1
#
_cell.length_a   1.000
_cell.length_b   1.000
_cell.length_c   1.000
_cell.angle_alpha   90.00
_cell.angle_beta   90.00
_cell.angle_gamma   90.00
#
_symmetry.space_group_name_H-M   'P 1'
#
loop_
_entity.id
_entity.type
_entity.pdbx_description
1 polymer ?
#
loop_
_entity_poly.entity_id
_entity_poly.type
_entity_poly.pdbx_seq_one_letter_code
_entity_poly.pdbx_strand_id
1 'polypeptide(L)'
;MNKFPSFCFSHLIRIQQSLKEKGFEIFQPFPISRYHDYYLKTRELSKNTMQKNINPYERLSSDNDHCLAVLIGNTKSLWPHFTTHLKKVKEVGKNPLDQYVVETVNSILQQELSEEHHSPSYTVYFSHEFEGNHPRVAIQVAGQVSGVAYYENEVSYLSFHPQYGPWFAFRAVICFKHVKEELLEEFTTLFRDPLNSMSQVFKDIATNENMSEQYLEGLTMRMKAQFKNQLNVAMNSICSEDAQLEWIKLRDIPHEILENEANSTLSKLGREWKQHRYNTAQMMYHYFKNNCFQE
;
A
#
# COMPACT_ATOMS: atom_id res chain seq x y z
N MET A 1 40.18 1.13 6.69
CA MET A 1 38.96 0.31 6.49
C MET A 1 37.87 0.88 7.37
N ASN A 2 36.93 1.62 6.78
CA ASN A 2 35.79 2.16 7.53
C ASN A 2 34.89 0.97 7.89
N LYS A 3 34.90 0.57 9.16
CA LYS A 3 33.91 -0.36 9.69
C LYS A 3 32.60 0.42 9.71
N PHE A 4 31.79 0.22 8.68
CA PHE A 4 30.40 0.65 8.75
C PHE A 4 29.76 -0.11 9.92
N PRO A 5 29.14 0.60 10.85
CA PRO A 5 28.37 -0.02 11.91
C PRO A 5 27.23 -0.80 11.28
N SER A 6 27.01 -2.02 11.75
CA SER A 6 25.97 -2.86 11.17
C SER A 6 24.61 -2.34 11.63
N PHE A 7 23.95 -1.53 10.79
CA PHE A 7 22.50 -1.57 10.79
C PHE A 7 22.09 -3.04 10.71
N CYS A 8 21.30 -3.48 11.66
CA CYS A 8 21.02 -4.89 11.88
C CYS A 8 19.52 -5.12 12.00
N PHE A 9 19.13 -6.38 11.89
CA PHE A 9 17.74 -6.81 11.93
C PHE A 9 16.96 -6.28 13.15
N SER A 10 17.60 -6.17 14.33
CA SER A 10 16.92 -5.65 15.53
C SER A 10 16.42 -4.22 15.38
N HIS A 11 17.08 -3.38 14.57
CA HIS A 11 16.59 -2.02 14.27
C HIS A 11 15.25 -2.07 13.54
N LEU A 12 15.13 -2.92 12.53
CA LEU A 12 13.90 -3.09 11.77
C LEU A 12 12.76 -3.60 12.65
N ILE A 13 13.05 -4.53 13.56
CA ILE A 13 12.06 -5.05 14.52
C ILE A 13 11.56 -3.96 15.47
N ARG A 14 12.46 -3.13 16.02
CA ARG A 14 12.04 -2.01 16.89
C ARG A 14 11.21 -0.98 16.14
N ILE A 15 11.65 -0.58 14.94
CA ILE A 15 10.88 0.35 14.09
C ILE A 15 9.50 -0.23 13.76
N GLN A 16 9.42 -1.50 13.36
CA GLN A 16 8.16 -2.18 13.07
C GLN A 16 7.23 -2.18 14.29
N GLN A 17 7.74 -2.51 15.47
CA GLN A 17 6.97 -2.54 16.71
C GLN A 17 6.46 -1.14 17.08
N SER A 18 7.32 -0.13 17.06
CA SER A 18 6.98 1.27 17.35
C SER A 18 5.96 1.82 16.35
N LEU A 19 6.05 1.45 15.06
CA LEU A 19 5.06 1.79 14.03
C LEU A 19 3.70 1.10 14.28
N LYS A 20 3.72 -0.19 14.62
CA LYS A 20 2.51 -0.97 14.92
C LYS A 20 1.74 -0.40 16.11
N GLU A 21 2.43 0.07 17.14
CA GLU A 21 1.83 0.74 18.31
C GLU A 21 1.15 2.07 17.98
N LYS A 22 1.40 2.61 16.78
CA LYS A 22 0.73 3.81 16.24
C LYS A 22 -0.28 3.47 15.14
N GLY A 23 -0.58 2.18 14.92
CA GLY A 23 -1.58 1.73 13.95
C GLY A 23 -1.07 1.51 12.52
N PHE A 24 0.25 1.49 12.32
CA PHE A 24 0.87 1.09 11.05
C PHE A 24 1.19 -0.41 11.07
N GLU A 25 0.28 -1.21 10.51
CA GLU A 25 0.41 -2.68 10.54
C GLU A 25 1.14 -3.25 9.32
N ILE A 26 1.25 -2.48 8.24
CA ILE A 26 2.00 -2.91 7.07
C ILE A 26 3.43 -2.40 7.21
N PHE A 27 4.36 -3.34 7.29
CA PHE A 27 5.79 -3.10 7.32
C PHE A 27 6.44 -4.18 6.45
N GLN A 28 6.70 -3.84 5.19
CA GLN A 28 7.23 -4.80 4.22
C GLN A 28 8.59 -4.32 3.68
N PRO A 29 9.69 -4.93 4.13
CA PRO A 29 11.00 -4.74 3.52
C PRO A 29 11.00 -5.26 2.08
N PHE A 30 11.76 -4.63 1.18
CA PHE A 30 11.99 -5.07 -0.19
C PHE A 30 13.28 -4.46 -0.75
N PRO A 31 13.93 -5.08 -1.75
CA PRO A 31 15.11 -4.50 -2.38
C PRO A 31 14.68 -3.41 -3.37
N ILE A 32 15.35 -2.25 -3.32
CA ILE A 32 15.00 -1.11 -4.18
C ILE A 32 15.13 -1.45 -5.68
N SER A 33 16.05 -2.36 -6.02
CA SER A 33 16.25 -2.90 -7.38
C SER A 33 14.95 -3.45 -7.97
N ARG A 34 14.13 -4.18 -7.20
CA ARG A 34 12.85 -4.72 -7.70
C ARG A 34 11.88 -3.61 -8.13
N TYR A 35 11.85 -2.50 -7.40
CA TYR A 35 11.04 -1.34 -7.78
C TYR A 35 11.54 -0.72 -9.07
N HIS A 36 12.85 -0.52 -9.21
CA HIS A 36 13.45 0.01 -10.43
C HIS A 36 13.28 -0.93 -11.64
N ASP A 37 13.44 -2.23 -11.45
CA ASP A 37 13.28 -3.24 -12.51
C ASP A 37 11.84 -3.29 -13.03
N TYR A 38 10.85 -3.29 -12.13
CA TYR A 38 9.44 -3.24 -12.50
C TYR A 38 9.12 -1.96 -13.26
N TYR A 39 9.68 -0.83 -12.81
CA TYR A 39 9.53 0.44 -13.49
C TYR A 39 10.14 0.44 -14.90
N LEU A 40 11.33 -0.11 -15.09
CA LEU A 40 11.96 -0.22 -16.41
C LEU A 40 11.13 -1.09 -17.34
N LYS A 41 10.70 -2.28 -16.87
CA LYS A 41 9.85 -3.19 -17.63
C LYS A 41 8.53 -2.53 -18.07
N THR A 42 7.85 -1.83 -17.16
CA THR A 42 6.57 -1.16 -17.47
C THR A 42 6.73 -0.01 -18.47
N ARG A 43 7.84 0.75 -18.41
CA ARG A 43 8.16 1.79 -19.41
C ARG A 43 8.50 1.21 -20.78
N GLU A 44 9.18 0.08 -20.84
CA GLU A 44 9.48 -0.59 -22.11
C GLU A 44 8.20 -1.10 -22.79
N LEU A 45 7.29 -1.69 -22.01
CA LEU A 45 5.98 -2.11 -22.50
C LEU A 45 5.18 -0.91 -23.02
N SER A 46 5.15 0.21 -22.29
CA SER A 46 4.41 1.41 -22.70
C SER A 46 4.97 2.14 -23.92
N LYS A 47 6.23 1.89 -24.30
CA LYS A 47 6.81 2.40 -25.55
C LYS A 47 6.28 1.64 -26.78
N ASN A 48 5.86 0.38 -26.60
CA ASN A 48 5.36 -0.48 -27.66
C ASN A 48 3.83 -0.41 -27.84
N THR A 49 3.10 0.05 -26.83
CA THR A 49 1.67 0.38 -26.90
C THR A 49 1.46 1.88 -27.11
N MET A 50 0.40 2.32 -27.79
CA MET A 50 0.04 3.76 -27.88
C MET A 50 -0.30 4.43 -26.52
N GLN A 51 -0.04 3.77 -25.38
CA GLN A 51 -0.19 4.32 -24.03
C GLN A 51 1.00 5.21 -23.67
N LYS A 52 1.05 6.39 -24.31
CA LYS A 52 2.09 7.44 -24.12
C LYS A 52 2.14 8.10 -22.73
N ASN A 53 1.34 7.68 -21.76
CA ASN A 53 1.09 8.44 -20.53
C ASN A 53 1.55 7.76 -19.22
N ILE A 54 2.35 6.69 -19.27
CA ILE A 54 3.01 6.22 -18.04
C ILE A 54 4.16 7.15 -17.72
N ASN A 55 3.86 8.09 -16.83
CA ASN A 55 4.75 9.13 -16.38
C ASN A 55 6.02 8.52 -15.75
N PRO A 56 7.23 8.97 -16.10
CA PRO A 56 8.43 8.48 -15.46
C PRO A 56 8.44 8.86 -13.97
N TYR A 57 8.00 7.95 -13.10
CA TYR A 57 8.31 8.00 -11.68
C TYR A 57 9.81 8.16 -11.48
N GLU A 58 10.20 8.94 -10.48
CA GLU A 58 11.60 9.07 -10.12
C GLU A 58 12.14 7.75 -9.57
N ARG A 59 13.40 7.46 -9.90
CA ARG A 59 14.13 6.40 -9.20
C ARG A 59 14.22 6.79 -7.72
N LEU A 60 13.72 5.93 -6.84
CA LEU A 60 14.03 6.01 -5.42
C LEU A 60 15.57 6.01 -5.28
N SER A 61 16.11 6.95 -4.50
CA SER A 61 17.53 7.37 -4.37
C SER A 61 18.56 6.72 -5.32
N SER A 62 19.19 7.54 -6.16
CA SER A 62 20.13 7.18 -7.23
C SER A 62 21.47 6.57 -6.84
N ASP A 63 21.81 6.50 -5.55
CA ASP A 63 23.20 6.34 -5.13
C ASP A 63 23.63 4.87 -4.93
N ASN A 64 22.70 3.91 -4.92
CA ASN A 64 23.00 2.47 -4.90
C ASN A 64 21.75 1.60 -5.17
N ASP A 65 21.77 0.80 -6.23
CA ASP A 65 20.69 -0.12 -6.62
C ASP A 65 20.51 -1.32 -5.64
N HIS A 66 21.38 -1.46 -4.62
CA HIS A 66 21.34 -2.55 -3.63
C HIS A 66 20.88 -2.11 -2.23
N CYS A 67 20.12 -1.01 -2.14
CA CYS A 67 19.62 -0.51 -0.86
C CYS A 67 18.34 -1.25 -0.41
N LEU A 68 18.24 -1.43 0.91
CA LEU A 68 17.02 -1.87 1.57
C LEU A 68 15.97 -0.74 1.54
N ALA A 69 14.77 -1.07 1.06
CA ALA A 69 13.59 -0.24 1.21
C ALA A 69 12.57 -0.92 2.14
N VAL A 70 11.75 -0.13 2.81
CA VAL A 70 10.65 -0.61 3.66
C VAL A 70 9.39 0.15 3.32
N LEU A 71 8.37 -0.57 2.88
CA LEU A 71 7.04 -0.05 2.63
C LEU A 71 6.23 -0.03 3.94
N ILE A 72 5.66 1.12 4.24
CA ILE A 72 4.79 1.34 5.39
C ILE A 72 3.37 1.57 4.90
N GLY A 73 2.41 0.97 5.59
CA GLY A 73 1.00 1.22 5.40
C GLY A 73 0.18 0.94 6.65
N ASN A 74 -1.13 1.10 6.54
CA ASN A 74 -2.05 0.93 7.64
C ASN A 74 -3.36 0.27 7.20
N THR A 75 -4.05 -0.38 8.14
CA THR A 75 -5.46 -0.76 7.99
C THR A 75 -6.36 0.20 8.76
N LYS A 76 -7.61 -0.21 9.06
CA LYS A 76 -8.50 0.52 9.98
C LYS A 76 -7.91 0.76 11.37
N SER A 77 -6.91 -0.01 11.79
CA SER A 77 -6.26 0.15 13.10
C SER A 77 -5.57 1.51 13.30
N LEU A 78 -5.26 2.26 12.23
CA LEU A 78 -4.75 3.64 12.34
C LEU A 78 -5.74 4.60 12.99
N TRP A 79 -7.04 4.38 12.75
CA TRP A 79 -8.09 5.37 13.01
C TRP A 79 -8.19 5.81 14.48
N PRO A 80 -8.16 4.90 15.48
CA PRO A 80 -8.16 5.30 16.89
C PRO A 80 -6.94 6.14 17.28
N HIS A 81 -5.76 5.84 16.74
CA HIS A 81 -4.53 6.58 17.05
C HIS A 81 -4.56 7.99 16.44
N PHE A 82 -4.97 8.08 15.17
CA PHE A 82 -5.13 9.34 14.47
C PHE A 82 -6.15 10.25 15.17
N THR A 83 -7.34 9.74 15.49
CA THR A 83 -8.39 10.53 16.17
C THR A 83 -7.97 10.93 17.59
N THR A 84 -7.20 10.10 18.30
CA THR A 84 -6.60 10.47 19.59
C THR A 84 -5.57 11.58 19.45
N HIS A 85 -4.75 11.55 18.40
CA HIS A 85 -3.79 12.60 18.08
C HIS A 85 -4.50 13.92 17.73
N LEU A 86 -5.54 13.88 16.90
CA LEU A 86 -6.35 15.05 16.54
C LEU A 86 -6.92 15.78 17.75
N LYS A 87 -7.33 15.07 18.80
CA LYS A 87 -7.85 15.68 20.04
C LYS A 87 -6.79 16.43 20.85
N LYS A 88 -5.50 16.19 20.58
CA LYS A 88 -4.37 16.77 21.31
C LYS A 88 -3.73 17.95 20.59
N VAL A 89 -3.87 18.04 19.26
CA VAL A 89 -3.32 19.16 18.50
C VAL A 89 -4.18 20.40 18.70
N LYS A 90 -3.54 21.57 18.84
CA LYS A 90 -4.26 22.84 19.03
C LYS A 90 -4.87 23.36 17.73
N GLU A 91 -4.22 23.08 16.61
CA GLU A 91 -4.62 23.53 15.28
C GLU A 91 -4.63 22.33 14.34
N VAL A 92 -5.72 22.18 13.59
CA VAL A 92 -5.88 21.11 12.60
C VAL A 92 -5.45 21.67 11.24
N GLY A 93 -4.31 21.17 10.74
CA GLY A 93 -3.82 21.53 9.42
C GLY A 93 -4.74 21.05 8.29
N LYS A 94 -4.46 21.47 7.05
CA LYS A 94 -5.27 21.15 5.86
C LYS A 94 -5.38 19.64 5.58
N ASN A 95 -4.32 18.89 5.85
CA ASN A 95 -4.26 17.44 5.63
C ASN A 95 -3.81 16.76 6.94
N PRO A 96 -4.68 16.70 7.97
CA PRO A 96 -4.22 16.34 9.30
C PRO A 96 -3.81 14.87 9.40
N LEU A 97 -4.38 13.99 8.57
CA LEU A 97 -3.94 12.60 8.51
C LEU A 97 -2.54 12.47 7.90
N ASP A 98 -2.25 13.22 6.83
CA ASP A 98 -0.91 13.20 6.21
C ASP A 98 0.12 13.79 7.18
N GLN A 99 -0.22 14.86 7.89
CA GLN A 99 0.59 15.43 8.95
C GLN A 99 0.87 14.42 10.06
N TYR A 100 -0.17 13.74 10.58
CA TYR A 100 -0.02 12.69 11.59
C TYR A 100 0.95 11.59 11.14
N VAL A 101 0.83 11.14 9.89
CA VAL A 101 1.70 10.12 9.31
C VAL A 101 3.15 10.61 9.25
N VAL A 102 3.39 11.82 8.74
CA VAL A 102 4.74 12.40 8.61
C VAL A 102 5.41 12.55 9.98
N GLU A 103 4.73 13.18 10.93
CA GLU A 103 5.24 13.42 12.28
C GLU A 103 5.54 12.10 13.00
N THR A 104 4.60 11.14 12.92
CA THR A 104 4.74 9.86 13.62
C THR A 104 5.87 9.01 13.06
N VAL A 105 5.94 8.85 11.73
CA VAL A 105 6.99 8.05 11.09
C VAL A 105 8.36 8.67 11.35
N ASN A 106 8.51 9.98 11.16
CA ASN A 106 9.80 10.65 11.38
C ASN A 106 10.22 10.60 12.86
N SER A 107 9.29 10.79 13.79
CA SER A 107 9.58 10.71 15.24
C SER A 107 10.05 9.32 15.65
N ILE A 108 9.41 8.25 15.14
CA ILE A 108 9.84 6.87 15.41
C ILE A 108 11.24 6.61 14.83
N LEU A 109 11.48 6.98 13.57
CA LEU A 109 12.80 6.78 12.96
C LEU A 109 13.88 7.54 13.71
N GLN A 110 13.61 8.78 14.11
CA GLN A 110 14.54 9.57 14.91
C GLN A 110 14.79 8.90 16.27
N GLN A 111 13.77 8.42 16.97
CA GLN A 111 13.93 7.75 18.26
C GLN A 111 14.75 6.46 18.11
N GLU A 112 14.33 5.55 17.24
CA GLU A 112 14.93 4.21 17.11
C GLU A 112 16.33 4.20 16.49
N LEU A 113 16.71 5.30 15.83
CA LEU A 113 17.99 5.47 15.14
C LEU A 113 18.83 6.61 15.73
N SER A 114 18.46 7.30 16.82
CA SER A 114 19.28 8.40 17.36
C SER A 114 20.34 7.94 18.37
N GLU A 115 20.18 6.75 18.96
CA GLU A 115 21.00 6.30 20.09
C GLU A 115 22.36 5.71 19.69
N GLU A 116 22.61 5.48 18.41
CA GLU A 116 23.85 4.86 17.93
C GLU A 116 24.69 5.88 17.15
N HIS A 117 26.00 5.93 17.39
CA HIS A 117 26.98 6.85 16.77
C HIS A 117 27.11 6.73 15.22
N HIS A 118 26.18 6.02 14.59
CA HIS A 118 26.48 4.99 13.63
C HIS A 118 25.24 4.53 12.82
N SER A 119 24.13 5.24 12.99
CA SER A 119 22.86 4.94 12.34
C SER A 119 22.93 5.11 10.82
N PRO A 120 22.21 4.28 10.06
CA PRO A 120 22.18 4.40 8.61
C PRO A 120 21.57 5.75 8.22
N SER A 121 22.10 6.36 7.17
CA SER A 121 21.39 7.44 6.49
C SER A 121 20.14 6.85 5.84
N TYR A 122 19.02 7.56 5.93
CA TYR A 122 17.77 7.14 5.30
C TYR A 122 17.07 8.29 4.60
N THR A 123 16.11 7.96 3.73
CA THR A 123 15.21 8.91 3.08
C THR A 123 13.80 8.33 3.13
N VAL A 124 12.81 9.17 3.45
CA VAL A 124 11.40 8.77 3.51
C VAL A 124 10.66 9.44 2.36
N TYR A 125 9.91 8.65 1.61
CA TYR A 125 9.03 9.11 0.54
C TYR A 125 7.59 8.87 0.97
N PHE A 126 6.82 9.94 1.21
CA PHE A 126 5.42 9.81 1.61
C PHE A 126 4.49 9.74 0.39
N SER A 127 3.40 8.98 0.51
CA SER A 127 2.46 8.70 -0.58
C SER A 127 1.78 9.93 -1.18
N HIS A 128 1.74 11.04 -0.43
CA HIS A 128 1.08 12.28 -0.81
C HIS A 128 2.07 13.34 -1.34
N GLU A 129 3.37 13.03 -1.41
CA GLU A 129 4.36 13.97 -1.91
C GLU A 129 4.44 13.96 -3.43
N PHE A 130 4.49 15.16 -4.01
CA PHE A 130 4.64 15.39 -5.44
C PHE A 130 5.83 16.31 -5.71
N GLU A 131 6.52 16.05 -6.81
CA GLU A 131 7.48 16.94 -7.44
C GLU A 131 6.87 17.46 -8.74
N GLY A 132 6.44 18.74 -8.73
CA GLY A 132 5.57 19.28 -9.75
C GLY A 132 4.24 18.51 -9.83
N ASN A 133 3.95 17.92 -10.99
CA ASN A 133 2.74 17.11 -11.23
C ASN A 133 2.99 15.61 -11.10
N HIS A 134 4.13 15.20 -10.56
CA HIS A 134 4.58 13.81 -10.52
C HIS A 134 4.67 13.33 -9.06
N PRO A 135 4.09 12.17 -8.70
CA PRO A 135 4.30 11.63 -7.37
C PRO A 135 5.77 11.26 -7.19
N ARG A 136 6.35 11.58 -6.03
CA ARG A 136 7.75 11.23 -5.72
C ARG A 136 7.98 9.72 -5.60
N VAL A 137 6.91 8.96 -5.33
CA VAL A 137 6.93 7.50 -5.26
C VAL A 137 5.65 6.90 -5.85
N ALA A 138 5.79 5.90 -6.73
CA ALA A 138 4.68 5.08 -7.19
C ALA A 138 4.33 4.05 -6.11
N ILE A 139 3.64 4.49 -5.05
CA ILE A 139 3.55 3.66 -3.84
C ILE A 139 2.82 2.33 -4.03
N GLN A 140 1.91 2.24 -5.02
CA GLN A 140 1.25 0.99 -5.37
C GLN A 140 2.19 0.01 -6.08
N VAL A 141 3.15 0.53 -6.86
CA VAL A 141 4.24 -0.28 -7.42
C VAL A 141 5.14 -0.79 -6.31
N ALA A 142 5.47 0.04 -5.31
CA ALA A 142 6.18 -0.42 -4.12
C ALA A 142 5.40 -1.55 -3.41
N GLY A 143 4.07 -1.44 -3.33
CA GLY A 143 3.17 -2.50 -2.86
C GLY A 143 3.31 -3.82 -3.64
N GLN A 144 3.25 -3.75 -4.97
CA GLN A 144 3.39 -4.91 -5.84
C GLN A 144 4.77 -5.56 -5.70
N VAL A 145 5.84 -4.78 -5.86
CA VAL A 145 7.22 -5.31 -5.95
C VAL A 145 7.76 -5.81 -4.60
N SER A 146 7.15 -5.36 -3.50
CA SER A 146 7.41 -5.87 -2.16
C SER A 146 6.65 -7.15 -1.84
N GLY A 147 5.66 -7.53 -2.68
CA GLY A 147 4.83 -8.73 -2.49
C GLY A 147 3.71 -8.58 -1.47
N VAL A 148 3.48 -7.37 -0.93
CA VAL A 148 2.48 -7.15 0.14
C VAL A 148 1.05 -7.08 -0.39
N ALA A 149 0.86 -6.57 -1.61
CA ALA A 149 -0.47 -6.47 -2.22
C ALA A 149 -0.38 -6.53 -3.75
N TYR A 150 -1.40 -7.13 -4.36
CA TYR A 150 -1.55 -7.11 -5.82
C TYR A 150 -2.06 -5.74 -6.27
N TYR A 151 -1.37 -5.10 -7.20
CA TYR A 151 -1.78 -3.85 -7.85
C TYR A 151 -2.47 -4.14 -9.18
N GLU A 152 -3.77 -3.90 -9.24
CA GLU A 152 -4.55 -4.00 -10.47
C GLU A 152 -4.48 -2.66 -11.21
N ASN A 153 -3.58 -2.58 -12.19
CA ASN A 153 -3.19 -1.34 -12.86
C ASN A 153 -3.88 -1.10 -14.21
N GLU A 154 -4.87 -1.92 -14.58
CA GLU A 154 -5.57 -1.79 -15.87
C GLU A 154 -6.93 -1.10 -15.73
N VAL A 155 -7.70 -1.42 -14.68
CA VAL A 155 -9.10 -0.96 -14.57
C VAL A 155 -9.32 -0.11 -13.33
N SER A 156 -9.08 -0.67 -12.16
CA SER A 156 -9.44 -0.09 -10.86
C SER A 156 -8.35 0.79 -10.27
N TYR A 157 -7.08 0.54 -10.63
CA TYR A 157 -5.92 1.13 -9.99
C TYR A 157 -5.93 0.92 -8.47
N LEU A 158 -6.52 -0.18 -7.99
CA LEU A 158 -6.55 -0.54 -6.57
C LEU A 158 -5.47 -1.58 -6.25
N SER A 159 -5.03 -1.57 -4.99
CA SER A 159 -4.17 -2.62 -4.45
C SER A 159 -5.01 -3.54 -3.54
N PHE A 160 -4.76 -4.85 -3.62
CA PHE A 160 -5.48 -5.88 -2.86
C PHE A 160 -4.51 -6.63 -1.95
N HIS A 161 -4.66 -6.41 -0.65
CA HIS A 161 -3.91 -7.14 0.37
C HIS A 161 -4.58 -8.51 0.58
N PRO A 162 -3.81 -9.61 0.69
CA PRO A 162 -4.38 -10.95 0.89
C PRO A 162 -5.32 -11.06 2.10
N GLN A 163 -5.01 -10.34 3.19
CA GLN A 163 -5.82 -10.34 4.41
C GLN A 163 -6.88 -9.21 4.44
N TYR A 164 -6.57 -8.04 3.92
CA TYR A 164 -7.38 -6.82 4.15
C TYR A 164 -8.22 -6.44 2.92
N GLY A 165 -8.12 -7.20 1.83
CA GLY A 165 -8.69 -6.81 0.54
C GLY A 165 -8.22 -5.41 0.15
N PRO A 166 -9.11 -4.53 -0.33
CA PRO A 166 -8.78 -3.14 -0.63
C PRO A 166 -8.86 -2.20 0.59
N TRP A 167 -9.09 -2.71 1.81
CA TRP A 167 -9.33 -1.90 3.02
C TRP A 167 -8.05 -1.59 3.81
N PHE A 168 -7.08 -1.03 3.10
CA PHE A 168 -5.83 -0.54 3.66
C PHE A 168 -5.31 0.64 2.82
N ALA A 169 -4.23 1.27 3.28
CA ALA A 169 -3.52 2.30 2.53
C ALA A 169 -2.00 2.18 2.74
N PHE A 170 -1.24 2.37 1.67
CA PHE A 170 0.19 2.64 1.78
C PHE A 170 0.43 4.10 2.12
N ARG A 171 1.48 4.37 2.91
CA ARG A 171 1.75 5.69 3.48
C ARG A 171 3.13 6.22 3.20
N ALA A 172 4.15 5.36 3.26
CA ALA A 172 5.52 5.79 3.01
C ALA A 172 6.40 4.65 2.52
N VAL A 173 7.52 5.00 1.91
CA VAL A 173 8.66 4.11 1.66
C VAL A 173 9.88 4.71 2.34
N ILE A 174 10.53 3.94 3.22
CA ILE A 174 11.82 4.29 3.81
C ILE A 174 12.91 3.62 2.99
N CYS A 175 13.89 4.38 2.51
CA CYS A 175 15.08 3.87 1.84
C CYS A 175 16.28 4.04 2.76
N PHE A 176 16.90 2.93 3.19
CA PHE A 176 18.10 2.95 4.01
C PHE A 176 19.35 2.90 3.11
N LYS A 177 20.17 3.96 3.14
CA LYS A 177 21.38 4.06 2.34
C LYS A 177 22.46 3.11 2.89
N HIS A 178 23.17 2.45 1.98
CA HIS A 178 24.27 1.52 2.29
C HIS A 178 23.88 0.32 3.17
N VAL A 179 22.59 0.10 3.39
CA VAL A 179 22.08 -1.12 4.00
C VAL A 179 21.83 -2.11 2.89
N LYS A 180 22.64 -3.17 2.88
CA LYS A 180 22.52 -4.24 1.89
C LYS A 180 21.23 -5.02 2.04
N GLU A 181 20.74 -5.51 0.91
CA GLU A 181 19.60 -6.42 0.84
C GLU A 181 19.82 -7.80 1.50
N GLU A 182 21.05 -8.16 1.90
CA GLU A 182 21.35 -9.41 2.62
C GLU A 182 20.52 -9.56 3.92
N LEU A 183 20.14 -8.45 4.57
CA LEU A 183 19.22 -8.46 5.72
C LEU A 183 17.80 -8.92 5.37
N LEU A 184 17.45 -8.96 4.08
CA LEU A 184 16.18 -9.49 3.61
C LEU A 184 16.11 -11.00 3.76
N GLU A 185 17.23 -11.74 3.78
CA GLU A 185 17.19 -13.19 3.96
C GLU A 185 16.43 -13.59 5.24
N GLU A 186 16.58 -12.81 6.30
CA GLU A 186 15.84 -13.00 7.55
C GLU A 186 14.34 -12.65 7.44
N PHE A 187 13.95 -11.81 6.47
CA PHE A 187 12.57 -11.52 6.10
C PHE A 187 12.04 -12.42 4.97
N THR A 188 12.89 -13.20 4.29
CA THR A 188 12.56 -13.79 2.98
C THR A 188 11.51 -14.88 3.00
N THR A 189 11.24 -15.49 4.16
CA THR A 189 10.10 -16.42 4.30
C THR A 189 8.74 -15.74 4.05
N LEU A 190 8.70 -14.41 3.92
CA LEU A 190 7.50 -13.62 3.69
C LEU A 190 7.38 -13.04 2.27
N PHE A 191 8.40 -13.16 1.40
CA PHE A 191 8.29 -12.65 0.04
C PHE A 191 7.41 -13.57 -0.81
N ARG A 192 6.16 -13.15 -1.04
CA ARG A 192 5.39 -13.64 -2.18
C ARG A 192 5.99 -13.08 -3.45
N ASP A 193 5.93 -13.87 -4.53
CA ASP A 193 6.45 -13.43 -5.82
C ASP A 193 5.74 -12.14 -6.25
N PRO A 194 6.47 -11.02 -6.45
CA PRO A 194 5.91 -9.72 -6.80
C PRO A 194 5.23 -9.68 -8.17
N LEU A 195 5.20 -10.77 -8.93
CA LEU A 195 4.54 -10.87 -10.23
C LEU A 195 3.20 -11.61 -10.18
N ASN A 196 2.71 -11.96 -8.99
CA ASN A 196 1.46 -12.67 -8.85
C ASN A 196 0.29 -11.85 -9.39
N SER A 197 -0.45 -12.42 -10.34
CA SER A 197 -1.74 -11.91 -10.81
C SER A 197 -2.79 -11.97 -9.69
N MET A 198 -3.93 -11.27 -9.86
CA MET A 198 -5.08 -11.43 -8.95
C MET A 198 -5.50 -12.91 -8.82
N SER A 199 -5.44 -13.66 -9.92
CA SER A 199 -5.71 -15.11 -9.91
C SER A 199 -4.71 -15.86 -9.04
N GLN A 200 -3.44 -15.48 -9.04
CA GLN A 200 -2.44 -16.09 -8.17
C GLN A 200 -2.64 -15.72 -6.69
N VAL A 201 -3.10 -14.50 -6.38
CA VAL A 201 -3.54 -14.15 -5.01
C VAL A 201 -4.66 -15.09 -4.55
N PHE A 202 -5.64 -15.36 -5.42
CA PHE A 202 -6.70 -16.31 -5.10
C PHE A 202 -6.19 -17.75 -4.99
N LYS A 203 -5.25 -18.19 -5.84
CA LYS A 203 -4.60 -19.51 -5.72
C LYS A 203 -3.87 -19.64 -4.38
N ASP A 204 -3.08 -18.64 -3.99
CA ASP A 204 -2.29 -18.64 -2.75
C ASP A 204 -3.20 -18.67 -1.51
N ILE A 205 -4.37 -18.04 -1.57
CA ILE A 205 -5.33 -18.06 -0.46
C ILE A 205 -6.08 -19.39 -0.42
N ALA A 206 -6.39 -19.96 -1.57
CA ALA A 206 -7.19 -21.16 -1.68
C ALA A 206 -6.36 -22.45 -1.78
N THR A 207 -5.16 -22.45 -1.20
CA THR A 207 -4.15 -23.53 -1.17
C THR A 207 -4.66 -24.93 -0.81
N ASN A 208 -5.92 -25.08 -0.40
CA ASN A 208 -6.56 -26.35 -0.06
C ASN A 208 -7.64 -26.83 -1.05
N GLU A 209 -7.94 -26.08 -2.10
CA GLU A 209 -8.97 -26.43 -3.07
C GLU A 209 -8.39 -26.45 -4.49
N ASN A 210 -8.60 -27.56 -5.21
CA ASN A 210 -8.19 -27.73 -6.61
C ASN A 210 -9.02 -26.84 -7.55
N MET A 211 -8.90 -25.52 -7.41
CA MET A 211 -9.53 -24.57 -8.33
C MET A 211 -8.72 -24.50 -9.61
N SER A 212 -9.42 -24.63 -10.74
CA SER A 212 -8.78 -24.47 -12.04
C SER A 212 -8.37 -23.01 -12.26
N GLU A 213 -7.25 -22.83 -12.96
CA GLU A 213 -6.80 -21.51 -13.38
C GLU A 213 -7.88 -20.75 -14.17
N GLN A 214 -8.58 -21.46 -15.06
CA GLN A 214 -9.69 -20.91 -15.83
C GLN A 214 -10.83 -20.35 -14.96
N TYR A 215 -11.14 -20.98 -13.82
CA TYR A 215 -12.17 -20.47 -12.90
C TYR A 215 -11.72 -19.15 -12.26
N LEU A 216 -10.45 -19.07 -11.84
CA LEU A 216 -9.89 -17.87 -11.20
C LEU A 216 -9.71 -16.72 -12.19
N GLU A 217 -9.32 -17.01 -13.43
CA GLU A 217 -9.33 -16.01 -14.51
C GLU A 217 -10.74 -15.49 -14.78
N GLY A 218 -11.74 -16.37 -14.84
CA GLY A 218 -13.14 -15.99 -14.96
C GLY A 218 -13.61 -15.07 -13.84
N LEU A 219 -13.20 -15.35 -12.60
CA LEU A 219 -13.47 -14.51 -11.43
C LEU A 219 -12.82 -13.12 -11.57
N THR A 220 -11.52 -13.07 -11.92
CA THR A 220 -10.81 -11.81 -12.17
C THR A 220 -11.48 -10.98 -13.28
N MET A 221 -11.93 -11.62 -14.36
CA MET A 221 -12.62 -10.94 -15.45
C MET A 221 -13.97 -10.36 -15.01
N ARG A 222 -14.75 -11.07 -14.17
CA ARG A 222 -15.98 -10.54 -13.57
C ARG A 222 -15.70 -9.32 -12.69
N MET A 223 -14.66 -9.38 -11.85
CA MET A 223 -14.24 -8.25 -11.02
C MET A 223 -13.86 -7.04 -11.88
N LYS A 224 -13.02 -7.21 -12.90
CA LYS A 224 -12.64 -6.14 -13.83
C LYS A 224 -13.84 -5.54 -14.55
N ALA A 225 -14.80 -6.35 -14.99
CA ALA A 225 -16.02 -5.87 -15.62
C ALA A 225 -16.85 -4.99 -14.67
N GLN A 226 -17.03 -5.42 -13.41
CA GLN A 226 -17.74 -4.62 -12.41
C GLN A 226 -16.99 -3.35 -12.05
N PHE A 227 -15.66 -3.40 -11.89
CA PHE A 227 -14.84 -2.21 -11.68
C PHE A 227 -15.01 -1.19 -12.79
N LYS A 228 -14.96 -1.62 -14.06
CA LYS A 228 -15.12 -0.74 -15.21
C LYS A 228 -16.48 -0.04 -15.19
N ASN A 229 -17.54 -0.79 -14.92
CA ASN A 229 -18.90 -0.23 -14.82
C ASN A 229 -19.00 0.78 -13.68
N GLN A 230 -18.54 0.39 -12.49
CA GLN A 230 -18.61 1.23 -11.29
C GLN A 230 -17.73 2.48 -11.39
N LEU A 231 -16.55 2.38 -12.00
CA LEU A 231 -15.67 3.51 -12.24
C LEU A 231 -16.32 4.51 -13.20
N ASN A 232 -16.99 4.04 -14.25
CA ASN A 232 -17.75 4.92 -15.15
C ASN A 232 -18.86 5.66 -14.40
N VAL A 233 -19.55 5.00 -13.46
CA VAL A 233 -20.56 5.67 -12.62
C VAL A 233 -19.90 6.71 -11.72
N ALA A 234 -18.84 6.34 -10.99
CA ALA A 234 -18.14 7.24 -10.07
C ALA A 234 -17.55 8.48 -10.77
N MET A 235 -17.01 8.31 -11.99
CA MET A 235 -16.45 9.42 -12.78
C MET A 235 -17.51 10.36 -13.36
N ASN A 236 -18.72 9.86 -13.62
CA ASN A 236 -19.82 10.66 -14.15
C ASN A 236 -20.66 11.33 -13.06
N SER A 237 -20.59 10.85 -11.82
CA SER A 237 -21.16 11.51 -10.66
C SER A 237 -20.33 12.76 -10.32
N ILE A 238 -20.74 13.92 -10.81
CA ILE A 238 -20.07 15.21 -10.58
C ILE A 238 -20.15 15.56 -9.08
N CYS A 239 -19.00 15.65 -8.38
CA CYS A 239 -18.78 16.29 -7.06
C CYS A 239 -19.97 16.31 -6.07
N SER A 240 -20.80 15.26 -6.06
CA SER A 240 -21.93 15.10 -5.16
C SER A 240 -21.59 14.09 -4.07
N GLU A 241 -22.34 14.10 -2.98
CA GLU A 241 -22.25 13.04 -1.97
C GLU A 241 -22.44 11.64 -2.59
N ASP A 242 -23.25 11.54 -3.64
CA ASP A 242 -23.43 10.30 -4.40
C ASP A 242 -22.10 9.81 -5.02
N ALA A 243 -21.30 10.71 -5.61
CA ALA A 243 -20.01 10.35 -6.20
C ALA A 243 -19.06 9.68 -5.20
N GLN A 244 -19.09 10.14 -3.95
CA GLN A 244 -18.24 9.63 -2.87
C GLN A 244 -18.69 8.23 -2.42
N LEU A 245 -20.00 7.97 -2.40
CA LEU A 245 -20.54 6.63 -2.19
C LEU A 245 -20.15 5.67 -3.32
N GLU A 246 -20.08 6.14 -4.57
CA GLU A 246 -19.66 5.30 -5.70
C GLU A 246 -18.20 4.84 -5.58
N TRP A 247 -17.31 5.64 -4.98
CA TRP A 247 -15.93 5.24 -4.69
C TRP A 247 -15.83 4.20 -3.57
N ILE A 248 -16.74 4.26 -2.58
CA ILE A 248 -16.84 3.24 -1.54
C ILE A 248 -17.32 1.92 -2.16
N LYS A 249 -18.38 1.97 -2.99
CA LYS A 249 -18.88 0.80 -3.73
C LYS A 249 -17.81 0.16 -4.60
N LEU A 250 -16.95 0.97 -5.25
CA LEU A 250 -15.81 0.47 -6.01
C LEU A 250 -14.90 -0.42 -5.14
N ARG A 251 -14.65 -0.06 -3.87
CA ARG A 251 -13.87 -0.90 -2.95
C ARG A 251 -14.66 -2.07 -2.36
N ASP A 252 -15.98 -2.02 -2.39
CA ASP A 252 -16.84 -3.11 -1.92
C ASP A 252 -16.90 -4.28 -2.94
N ILE A 253 -16.76 -4.01 -4.25
CA ILE A 253 -16.83 -5.01 -5.34
C ILE A 253 -16.11 -6.34 -5.07
N PRO A 254 -14.82 -6.38 -4.68
CA PRO A 254 -14.10 -7.65 -4.57
C PRO A 254 -14.73 -8.58 -3.56
N HIS A 255 -15.10 -8.05 -2.39
CA HIS A 255 -15.64 -8.90 -1.34
C HIS A 255 -17.10 -9.25 -1.58
N GLU A 256 -17.89 -8.38 -2.24
CA GLU A 256 -19.25 -8.71 -2.68
C GLU A 256 -19.24 -9.86 -3.70
N ILE A 257 -18.34 -9.83 -4.68
CA ILE A 257 -18.18 -10.95 -5.62
C ILE A 257 -17.78 -12.21 -4.85
N LEU A 258 -16.71 -12.14 -4.05
CA LEU A 258 -16.16 -13.29 -3.34
C LEU A 258 -17.19 -13.91 -2.38
N GLU A 259 -17.88 -13.11 -1.57
CA GLU A 259 -18.90 -13.55 -0.60
C GLU A 259 -20.02 -14.36 -1.26
N ASN A 260 -20.35 -14.04 -2.52
CA ASN A 260 -21.39 -14.71 -3.31
C ASN A 260 -20.88 -15.90 -4.15
N GLU A 261 -19.59 -16.23 -4.12
CA GLU A 261 -19.09 -17.42 -4.81
C GLU A 261 -19.59 -18.70 -4.13
N ALA A 262 -19.97 -19.70 -4.94
CA ALA A 262 -20.39 -21.02 -4.42
C ALA A 262 -19.25 -21.76 -3.69
N ASN A 263 -18.01 -21.39 -4.00
CA ASN A 263 -16.81 -21.91 -3.37
C ASN A 263 -16.70 -21.42 -1.92
N SER A 264 -16.63 -22.33 -0.95
CA SER A 264 -16.62 -21.99 0.48
C SER A 264 -15.40 -21.17 0.90
N THR A 265 -14.24 -21.42 0.31
CA THR A 265 -13.00 -20.72 0.65
C THR A 265 -13.02 -19.28 0.13
N LEU A 266 -13.44 -19.05 -1.12
CA LEU A 266 -13.60 -17.71 -1.67
C LEU A 266 -14.70 -16.92 -0.95
N SER A 267 -15.83 -17.56 -0.66
CA SER A 267 -16.91 -16.95 0.12
C SER A 267 -16.47 -16.55 1.52
N LYS A 268 -15.66 -17.39 2.18
CA LYS A 268 -15.03 -17.06 3.46
C LYS A 268 -14.07 -15.86 3.32
N LEU A 269 -13.22 -15.84 2.30
CA LEU A 269 -12.31 -14.72 2.04
C LEU A 269 -13.06 -13.40 1.87
N GLY A 270 -14.15 -13.40 1.10
CA GLY A 270 -15.01 -12.22 0.93
C GLY A 270 -15.53 -11.71 2.28
N ARG A 271 -16.06 -12.60 3.13
CA ARG A 271 -16.49 -12.23 4.49
C ARG A 271 -15.36 -11.69 5.35
N GLU A 272 -14.16 -12.26 5.28
CA GLU A 272 -12.99 -11.80 6.02
C GLU A 272 -12.57 -10.39 5.58
N TRP A 273 -12.47 -10.14 4.27
CA TRP A 273 -12.16 -8.81 3.74
C TRP A 273 -13.19 -7.76 4.17
N LYS A 274 -14.47 -8.12 4.18
CA LYS A 274 -15.55 -7.25 4.66
C LYS A 274 -15.40 -6.86 6.13
N GLN A 275 -14.86 -7.74 6.97
CA GLN A 275 -14.57 -7.41 8.38
C GLN A 275 -13.46 -6.36 8.53
N HIS A 276 -12.58 -6.23 7.53
CA HIS A 276 -11.51 -5.22 7.51
C HIS A 276 -11.95 -3.86 6.98
N ARG A 277 -13.19 -3.75 6.49
CA ARG A 277 -13.78 -2.49 6.04
C ARG A 277 -13.65 -1.39 7.09
N TYR A 278 -13.37 -0.18 6.62
CA TYR A 278 -13.32 1.01 7.46
C TYR A 278 -14.69 1.22 8.14
N ASN A 279 -14.67 1.71 9.39
CA ASN A 279 -15.92 2.08 10.04
C ASN A 279 -16.52 3.34 9.37
N THR A 280 -17.79 3.63 9.65
CA THR A 280 -18.51 4.76 9.05
C THR A 280 -17.74 6.08 9.19
N ALA A 281 -17.25 6.40 10.40
CA ALA A 281 -16.52 7.65 10.63
C ALA A 281 -15.24 7.76 9.78
N GLN A 282 -14.47 6.68 9.66
CA GLN A 282 -13.26 6.64 8.85
C GLN A 282 -13.58 6.72 7.34
N MET A 283 -14.67 6.10 6.88
CA MET A 283 -15.10 6.25 5.48
C MET A 283 -15.55 7.68 5.20
N MET A 284 -16.36 8.27 6.08
CA MET A 284 -16.75 9.67 5.96
C MET A 284 -15.52 10.57 5.88
N TYR A 285 -14.53 10.36 6.75
CA TYR A 285 -13.27 11.11 6.69
C TYR A 285 -12.56 11.01 5.33
N HIS A 286 -12.40 9.80 4.80
CA HIS A 286 -11.60 9.57 3.59
C HIS A 286 -12.28 10.06 2.32
N TYR A 287 -13.61 9.95 2.25
CA TYR A 287 -14.35 10.19 1.02
C TYR A 287 -15.10 11.53 1.04
N PHE A 288 -15.46 12.06 2.21
CA PHE A 288 -16.32 13.25 2.37
C PHE A 288 -15.53 14.45 2.95
N LYS A 289 -14.35 14.74 2.35
CA LYS A 289 -13.34 15.71 2.82
C LYS A 289 -13.83 17.14 3.17
N ASN A 290 -15.07 17.51 2.89
CA ASN A 290 -15.55 18.90 3.02
C ASN A 290 -16.46 19.19 4.23
N ASN A 291 -16.98 18.22 4.99
CA ASN A 291 -18.11 18.51 5.91
C ASN A 291 -17.96 18.08 7.40
N CYS A 292 -16.90 17.37 7.82
CA CYS A 292 -16.96 16.68 9.13
C CYS A 292 -16.12 17.26 10.30
N PHE A 293 -15.38 18.37 10.13
CA PHE A 293 -14.55 18.94 11.21
C PHE A 293 -14.75 20.43 11.46
N GLN A 294 -15.86 21.00 10.99
CA GLN A 294 -16.23 22.38 11.28
C GLN A 294 -17.30 22.53 12.38
N GLU A 295 -17.60 21.45 13.11
CA GLU A 295 -18.53 21.48 14.27
C GLU A 295 -17.79 21.31 15.60
#